data_AF-A0A7C8LVP1-F1
#
_entry.id   AF-A0A7C8LVP1-F1
#
_cell.length_a   1.000
_cell.length_b   1.000
_cell.length_c   1.000
_cell.angle_alpha   90.00
_cell.angle_beta   90.00
_cell.angle_gamma   90.00
#
_symmetry.space_group_name_H-M   'P 1'
#
loop_
_entity.id
_entity.type
_entity.pdbx_description
1 polymer ?
#
loop_
_entity_poly.entity_id
_entity_poly.type
_entity_poly.pdbx_seq_one_letter_code
_entity_poly.pdbx_strand_id
1 'polypeptide(L)' 'MENKTELPVLAPEAPGRPKDTRYKEQFGVIVICKTEAEHKQVYERLYSKGYRCRAVRT' A
#
# COMPACT_ATOMS: atom_id res chain seq x y z
N MET A 1 -3.06 -22.17 -14.17
CA MET A 1 -4.18 -21.56 -14.93
C MET A 1 -4.02 -20.06 -14.84
N GLU A 2 -3.32 -19.45 -15.79
CA GLU A 2 -3.17 -18.00 -15.87
C GLU A 2 -3.94 -17.52 -17.10
N ASN A 3 -5.19 -17.10 -16.89
CA ASN A 3 -5.91 -16.31 -17.89
C ASN A 3 -5.56 -14.83 -17.61
N LYS A 4 -4.39 -14.38 -18.09
CA LYS A 4 -4.15 -12.95 -18.24
C LYS A 4 -4.88 -12.53 -19.51
N THR A 5 -6.13 -12.09 -19.35
CA THR A 5 -6.83 -11.36 -20.41
C THR A 5 -6.05 -10.07 -20.60
N GLU A 6 -5.17 -10.04 -21.60
CA GLU A 6 -4.41 -8.85 -21.94
C GLU A 6 -5.42 -7.76 -22.33
N LEU A 7 -5.48 -6.70 -21.52
CA LEU A 7 -6.34 -5.56 -21.80
C LEU A 7 -5.96 -5.00 -23.18
N PRO A 8 -6.94 -4.57 -23.99
CA PRO A 8 -6.65 -4.00 -25.29
C PRO A 8 -5.73 -2.78 -25.16
N VAL A 9 -4.73 -2.69 -26.04
CA VAL A 9 -3.78 -1.58 -26.05
C VAL A 9 -4.54 -0.28 -26.35
N LEU A 10 -4.56 0.64 -25.40
CA LEU A 10 -5.21 1.95 -25.55
C LEU A 10 -4.47 2.80 -26.59
N ALA A 11 -5.22 3.56 -27.40
CA ALA A 11 -4.65 4.54 -28.33
C ALA A 11 -3.81 5.60 -27.60
N PRO A 12 -2.77 6.20 -28.22
CA PRO A 12 -1.92 7.25 -27.61
C PRO A 12 -2.69 8.43 -27.02
N GLU A 13 -3.74 8.85 -27.72
CA GLU A 13 -4.54 10.03 -27.39
C GLU A 13 -5.69 9.72 -26.42
N ALA A 14 -5.82 8.48 -25.94
CA ALA A 14 -6.99 8.05 -25.18
C ALA A 14 -7.06 8.75 -23.81
N PRO A 15 -8.19 9.37 -23.45
CA PRO A 15 -8.37 9.96 -22.14
C PRO A 15 -8.28 8.87 -21.06
N GLY A 16 -7.37 9.06 -20.09
CA GLY A 16 -7.10 8.08 -19.03
C GLY A 16 -5.97 7.09 -19.31
N ARG A 17 -5.29 7.18 -20.47
CA ARG A 17 -4.03 6.45 -20.68
C ARG A 17 -2.98 6.90 -19.65
N PRO A 18 -2.47 6.00 -18.80
CA PRO A 18 -1.36 6.34 -17.93
C PRO A 18 -0.14 6.70 -18.79
N LYS A 19 0.57 7.78 -18.46
CA LYS A 19 1.87 8.09 -19.08
C LYS A 19 2.85 6.93 -18.85
N ASP A 20 2.83 6.37 -17.65
CA ASP A 20 3.72 5.30 -17.19
C ASP A 20 2.96 4.25 -16.34
N THR A 21 3.66 3.21 -15.90
CA THR A 21 3.12 2.25 -14.91
C THR A 21 2.86 2.95 -13.58
N ARG A 22 1.58 3.21 -13.27
CA ARG A 22 1.16 3.84 -12.00
C ARG A 22 1.30 2.93 -10.79
N TYR A 23 1.31 1.61 -11.01
CA TYR A 23 1.43 0.64 -9.94
C TYR A 23 2.86 0.68 -9.37
N LYS A 24 2.96 0.89 -8.07
CA LYS A 24 4.20 0.72 -7.32
C LYS A 24 3.93 -0.40 -6.32
N GLU A 25 4.70 -1.47 -6.39
CA GLU A 25 4.62 -2.53 -5.38
C GLU A 25 4.89 -1.90 -4.00
N GLN A 26 3.95 -2.10 -3.08
CA GLN A 26 4.07 -1.66 -1.71
C GLN A 26 3.82 -2.85 -0.79
N PHE A 27 4.79 -3.14 0.06
CA PHE A 27 4.66 -4.16 1.09
C PHE A 27 4.23 -3.47 2.38
N GLY A 28 3.02 -3.73 2.82
CA GLY A 28 2.45 -3.18 4.06
C GLY A 28 2.06 -4.30 5.01
N VAL A 29 2.27 -4.09 6.31
CA VAL A 29 1.79 -4.97 7.38
C VAL A 29 0.81 -4.19 8.23
N ILE A 30 -0.36 -4.78 8.49
CA ILE A 30 -1.33 -4.22 9.43
C ILE A 30 -1.18 -4.97 10.75
N VAL A 31 -0.92 -4.24 11.83
CA VAL A 31 -0.84 -4.79 13.18
C VAL A 31 -2.07 -4.37 13.95
N ILE A 32 -2.85 -5.34 14.42
CA ILE A 32 -4.03 -5.10 15.24
C ILE A 32 -3.59 -5.14 16.70
N CYS A 33 -3.78 -4.03 17.41
CA CYS A 33 -3.49 -3.91 18.84
C CYS A 33 -4.81 -3.96 19.63
N LYS A 34 -4.81 -4.59 20.80
CA LYS A 34 -6.01 -4.73 21.64
C LYS A 34 -6.28 -3.50 22.49
N THR A 35 -5.24 -2.74 22.80
CA THR A 35 -5.30 -1.57 23.68
C THR A 35 -4.53 -0.40 23.10
N GLU A 36 -4.85 0.81 23.57
CA GLU A 36 -4.12 2.02 23.18
C GLU A 36 -2.66 2.00 23.64
N ALA A 37 -2.40 1.47 24.84
CA ALA A 37 -1.04 1.35 25.38
C ALA A 37 -0.16 0.44 24.49
N GLU A 38 -0.71 -0.71 24.06
CA GLU A 38 -0.02 -1.61 23.13
C GLU A 38 0.20 -0.95 21.77
N HIS A 39 -0.79 -0.22 21.24
CA HIS A 39 -0.66 0.50 19.99
C HIS A 39 0.49 1.52 20.04
N LYS A 40 0.56 2.31 21.11
CA LYS A 40 1.65 3.28 21.32
C LYS A 40 3.02 2.58 21.35
N GLN A 41 3.16 1.52 22.15
CA GLN A 41 4.41 0.77 22.27
C GLN A 41 4.86 0.17 20.94
N VAL A 42 3.94 -0.42 20.18
CA VAL A 42 4.24 -1.01 18.86
C VAL A 42 4.63 0.07 17.86
N TYR A 43 3.91 1.19 17.83
CA TYR A 43 4.23 2.31 16.95
C TYR A 43 5.63 2.86 17.23
N GLU A 44 5.94 3.18 18.48
CA GLU A 44 7.26 3.71 18.88
C GLU A 44 8.39 2.75 18.54
N ARG A 45 8.19 1.44 18.75
CA ARG A 45 9.17 0.41 18.39
C ARG A 45 9.41 0.29 16.89
N LEU A 46 8.37 0.42 16.07
CA LEU A 46 8.51 0.33 14.60
C LEU A 46 9.08 1.63 14.02
N TYR A 47 8.66 2.76 14.59
CA TYR A 47 9.17 4.07 14.20
C TYR A 47 10.67 4.22 14.51
N SER A 48 11.12 3.77 15.69
CA SER A 48 12.54 3.79 16.07
C SER A 48 13.42 2.89 15.19
N LYS A 49 12.84 1.89 14.53
CA LYS A 49 13.51 1.05 13.52
C LYS A 49 13.53 1.69 12.11
N GLY A 50 12.97 2.88 11.94
CA GLY A 50 12.96 3.62 10.68
C GLY A 50 11.82 3.24 9.72
N TYR A 51 10.82 2.47 10.17
CA TYR A 51 9.68 2.14 9.32
C TYR A 51 8.71 3.34 9.18
N ARG A 52 8.11 3.46 8.00
CA ARG A 52 7.05 4.45 7.75
C ARG A 52 5.74 3.94 8.33
N CYS A 53 5.46 4.30 9.57
CA CYS A 53 4.23 3.93 10.27
C CYS A 53 3.10 4.94 10.01
N ARG A 54 1.88 4.43 9.79
CA ARG A 54 0.63 5.23 9.84
C ARG A 54 -0.22 4.72 11.00
N ALA A 55 -0.55 5.60 11.93
CA ALA A 55 -1.47 5.27 13.02
C ALA A 55 -2.91 5.37 12.50
N VAL A 56 -3.70 4.32 12.71
CA VAL A 56 -5.12 4.27 12.32
C VAL A 56 -5.92 3.92 13.58
N ARG A 57 -6.93 4.74 13.87
CA ARG A 57 -7.88 4.51 14.97
C ARG A 57 -9.27 4.40 14.37
N THR A 58 -9.98 3.32 14.67
CA THR A 58 -11.40 3.12 14.33
C THR A 58 -12.31 3.63 15.43
#